data_AF-A0A7S2Q0N1-F1
#
_entry.id   AF-A0A7S2Q0N1-F1
#
_cell.length_a   1.000
_cell.length_b   1.000
_cell.length_c   1.000
_cell.angle_alpha   90.00
_cell.angle_beta   90.00
_cell.angle_gamma   90.00
#
_symmetry.space_group_name_H-M   'P 1'
#
loop_
_entity.id
_entity.type
_entity.pdbx_description
1 polymer ?
#
loop_
_entity_poly.entity_id
_entity_poly.type
_entity_poly.pdbx_seq_one_letter_code
_entity_poly.pdbx_strand_id
1 'polypeptide(L)'
;EKAHDPDDYLLLHQKKQKLAEYDSLLRKFRYGDALDKVLQQRQPQVVIAVIEELGKRRGLTIALSNRDEESLEAILSFTIRFIDDPKYSTYLIGVAHILCDIYGSLIGQSSVV
;
A
#
# COMPACT_ATOMS: atom_id res chain seq x y z
N GLU A 1 -49.75 31.97 -1.14
CA GLU A 1 -48.36 32.15 -1.59
C GLU A 1 -47.46 31.47 -0.58
N LYS A 2 -46.89 30.30 -0.90
CA LYS A 2 -46.00 29.55 -0.01
C LYS A 2 -44.56 29.96 -0.35
N ALA A 3 -43.94 30.76 0.51
CA ALA A 3 -42.53 31.09 0.39
C ALA A 3 -41.69 29.89 0.82
N HIS A 4 -40.80 29.53 -0.08
CA HIS A 4 -39.93 28.37 -0.13
C HIS A 4 -38.82 28.47 0.93
N ASP A 5 -38.62 27.39 1.68
CA ASP A 5 -37.65 27.22 2.75
C ASP A 5 -36.20 27.21 2.19
N PRO A 6 -35.26 28.02 2.70
CA PRO A 6 -33.92 28.17 2.13
C PRO A 6 -32.91 27.10 2.61
N ASP A 7 -33.36 25.92 3.01
CA ASP A 7 -32.50 24.86 3.57
C ASP A 7 -31.98 23.82 2.55
N ASP A 8 -32.25 24.01 1.24
CA ASP A 8 -32.09 22.91 0.25
C ASP A 8 -30.86 22.99 -0.68
N TYR A 9 -29.85 23.83 -0.41
CA TYR A 9 -28.78 24.08 -1.39
C TYR A 9 -27.32 23.82 -0.98
N LEU A 10 -27.06 23.05 0.08
CA LEU A 10 -25.68 22.71 0.48
C LEU A 10 -25.39 21.21 0.56
N LEU A 11 -26.01 20.40 -0.31
CA LEU A 11 -25.34 19.20 -0.82
C LEU A 11 -24.25 19.62 -1.81
N LEU A 12 -23.22 20.27 -1.25
CA LEU A 12 -21.89 20.39 -1.83
C LEU A 12 -21.57 19.00 -2.36
N HIS A 13 -21.58 18.90 -3.68
CA HIS A 13 -21.15 17.73 -4.41
C HIS A 13 -19.74 17.44 -3.93
N GLN A 14 -19.60 16.56 -2.93
CA GLN A 14 -18.34 15.90 -2.66
C GLN A 14 -18.06 15.17 -3.96
N LYS A 15 -17.27 15.81 -4.84
CA LYS A 15 -16.66 15.19 -6.00
C LYS A 15 -16.24 13.83 -5.50
N LYS A 16 -16.86 12.76 -6.01
CA LYS A 16 -16.38 11.40 -5.78
C LYS A 16 -14.90 11.48 -6.12
N GLN A 17 -14.05 11.58 -5.10
CA GLN A 17 -12.61 11.63 -5.31
C GLN A 17 -12.36 10.41 -6.17
N LYS A 18 -11.79 10.61 -7.38
CA LYS A 18 -11.48 9.49 -8.28
C LYS A 18 -10.79 8.48 -7.37
N LEU A 19 -11.46 7.35 -7.10
CA LEU A 19 -10.89 6.36 -6.20
C LEU A 19 -9.52 6.07 -6.76
N ALA A 20 -8.49 6.32 -5.97
CA ALA A 20 -7.15 6.04 -6.43
C ALA A 20 -7.12 4.56 -6.84
N GLU A 21 -6.44 4.21 -7.93
CA GLU A 21 -6.57 2.87 -8.50
C GLU A 21 -6.28 1.77 -7.47
N TYR A 22 -5.40 2.04 -6.50
CA TYR A 22 -5.10 1.16 -5.38
C TYR A 22 -6.30 0.93 -4.44
N ASP A 23 -7.19 1.91 -4.21
CA ASP A 23 -8.39 1.76 -3.37
C ASP A 23 -9.37 0.75 -3.98
N SER A 24 -9.49 0.76 -5.31
CA SER A 24 -10.31 -0.21 -6.04
C SER A 24 -9.75 -1.63 -5.88
N LEU A 25 -8.42 -1.77 -5.93
CA LEU A 25 -7.73 -3.05 -5.75
C LEU A 25 -7.86 -3.56 -4.31
N LEU A 26 -7.70 -2.68 -3.31
CA LEU A 26 -7.90 -3.01 -1.90
C LEU A 26 -9.33 -3.50 -1.60
N ARG A 27 -10.34 -2.89 -2.23
CA ARG A 27 -11.74 -3.33 -2.13
C ARG A 27 -12.00 -4.68 -2.79
N LYS A 28 -11.24 -5.03 -3.82
CA LYS A 28 -11.31 -6.32 -4.53
C LYS A 28 -10.42 -7.39 -3.91
N PHE A 29 -9.83 -7.15 -2.74
CA PHE A 29 -8.90 -8.06 -2.07
C PHE A 29 -7.64 -8.37 -2.92
N ARG A 30 -7.33 -7.51 -3.90
CA ARG A 30 -6.14 -7.59 -4.76
C ARG A 30 -4.98 -6.84 -4.12
N TYR A 31 -4.51 -7.37 -2.99
CA TYR A 31 -3.55 -6.70 -2.12
C TYR A 31 -2.15 -6.55 -2.76
N GLY A 32 -1.69 -7.58 -3.47
CA GLY A 32 -0.40 -7.53 -4.15
C GLY A 32 -0.39 -6.45 -5.23
N ASP A 33 -1.40 -6.44 -6.09
CA ASP A 33 -1.55 -5.44 -7.16
C ASP A 33 -1.67 -4.01 -6.62
N ALA A 34 -2.36 -3.83 -5.48
CA ALA A 34 -2.49 -2.53 -4.84
C ALA A 34 -1.12 -1.99 -4.41
N LEU A 35 -0.28 -2.85 -3.83
CA LEU A 35 1.08 -2.51 -3.41
C LEU A 35 1.97 -2.19 -4.61
N ASP A 36 1.91 -2.97 -5.67
CA ASP A 36 2.72 -2.76 -6.88
C ASP A 36 2.37 -1.43 -7.55
N LYS A 37 1.08 -1.11 -7.61
CA LYS A 37 0.61 0.15 -8.19
C LYS A 37 1.14 1.37 -7.46
N VAL A 38 1.19 1.34 -6.13
CA VAL A 38 1.72 2.48 -5.37
C VAL A 38 3.25 2.55 -5.40
N LEU A 39 3.94 1.42 -5.47
CA LEU A 39 5.40 1.38 -5.64
C LEU A 39 5.83 1.99 -6.97
N GLN A 40 5.06 1.78 -8.05
CA GLN A 40 5.30 2.42 -9.35
C GLN A 40 5.15 3.95 -9.31
N GLN A 41 4.25 4.48 -8.49
CA GLN A 41 4.01 5.92 -8.37
C GLN A 41 5.11 6.67 -7.62
N ARG A 42 6.03 5.96 -6.93
CA ARG A 42 7.20 6.49 -6.21
C ARG A 42 6.89 7.62 -5.21
N GLN A 43 5.67 7.66 -4.69
CA GLN A 43 5.25 8.60 -3.65
C GLN A 43 5.26 7.91 -2.29
N PRO A 44 6.28 8.12 -1.43
CA PRO A 44 6.46 7.34 -0.22
C PRO A 44 5.28 7.43 0.74
N GLN A 45 4.63 8.60 0.83
CA GLN A 45 3.45 8.79 1.66
C GLN A 45 2.27 7.90 1.23
N VAL A 46 2.08 7.72 -0.08
CA VAL A 46 1.00 6.89 -0.63
C VAL A 46 1.32 5.41 -0.42
N VAL A 47 2.58 5.01 -0.62
CA VAL A 47 3.02 3.62 -0.36
C VAL A 47 2.80 3.25 1.11
N ILE A 48 3.19 4.13 2.02
CA ILE A 48 3.02 3.90 3.47
C ILE A 48 1.54 3.86 3.85
N ALA A 49 0.70 4.72 3.27
CA ALA A 49 -0.75 4.66 3.51
C ALA A 49 -1.35 3.31 3.08
N VAL A 50 -0.91 2.74 1.96
CA VAL A 50 -1.34 1.41 1.52
C VAL A 50 -0.80 0.30 2.43
N ILE A 51 0.47 0.38 2.86
CA ILE A 51 1.05 -0.58 3.82
C ILE A 51 0.26 -0.56 5.15
N GLU A 52 -0.08 0.62 5.65
CA GLU A 52 -0.88 0.78 6.87
C GLU A 52 -2.28 0.16 6.70
N GLU A 53 -2.94 0.45 5.58
CA GLU A 53 -4.28 -0.08 5.29
C GLU A 53 -4.27 -1.62 5.10
N LEU A 54 -3.23 -2.16 4.46
CA LEU A 54 -3.01 -3.60 4.36
C LEU A 54 -2.79 -4.22 5.74
N GLY A 55 -2.07 -3.55 6.65
CA GLY A 55 -1.90 -3.96 8.04
C GLY A 55 -3.25 -4.04 8.78
N LYS A 56 -4.07 -2.99 8.69
CA LYS A 56 -5.43 -2.95 9.30
C LYS A 56 -6.33 -4.09 8.81
N ARG A 57 -6.18 -4.49 7.55
CA ARG A 57 -6.95 -5.58 6.91
C ARG A 57 -6.37 -6.97 7.14
N ARG A 58 -5.25 -7.09 7.87
CA ARG A 58 -4.44 -8.32 7.95
C ARG A 58 -4.06 -8.87 6.56
N GLY A 59 -4.01 -8.00 5.56
CA GLY A 59 -3.69 -8.30 4.17
C GLY A 59 -2.21 -8.08 3.82
N LEU A 60 -1.41 -7.54 4.74
CA LEU A 60 0.00 -7.23 4.49
C LEU A 60 0.82 -8.50 4.18
N THR A 61 0.67 -9.57 4.96
CA THR A 61 1.33 -10.85 4.69
C THR A 61 0.93 -11.41 3.32
N ILE A 62 -0.36 -11.33 2.97
CA ILE A 62 -0.87 -11.77 1.67
C ILE A 62 -0.26 -10.93 0.54
N ALA A 63 -0.13 -9.62 0.73
CA ALA A 63 0.47 -8.71 -0.24
C ALA A 63 1.98 -8.93 -0.45
N LEU A 64 2.68 -9.51 0.54
CA LEU A 64 4.12 -9.76 0.49
C LEU A 64 4.46 -11.21 0.14
N SER A 65 3.47 -12.11 0.14
CA SER A 65 3.66 -13.52 -0.18
C SER A 65 3.65 -13.78 -1.70
N ASN A 66 4.31 -14.85 -2.13
CA ASN A 66 4.30 -15.34 -3.51
C ASN A 66 4.69 -14.27 -4.56
N ARG A 67 5.62 -13.39 -4.18
CA ARG A 67 6.27 -12.42 -5.07
C ARG A 67 7.39 -13.07 -5.87
N ASP A 68 7.48 -12.66 -7.13
CA ASP A 68 8.61 -12.90 -8.03
C ASP A 68 9.79 -11.96 -7.70
N GLU A 69 10.95 -12.21 -8.31
CA GLU A 69 12.19 -11.49 -8.02
C GLU A 69 12.09 -9.98 -8.32
N GLU A 70 11.46 -9.58 -9.43
CA GLU A 70 11.35 -8.17 -9.81
C GLU A 70 10.44 -7.39 -8.84
N SER A 71 9.29 -7.96 -8.48
CA SER A 71 8.38 -7.31 -7.52
C SER A 71 8.96 -7.28 -6.10
N LEU A 72 9.69 -8.32 -5.71
CA LEU A 72 10.40 -8.37 -4.43
C LEU A 72 11.53 -7.34 -4.36
N GLU A 73 12.33 -7.19 -5.42
CA GLU A 73 13.37 -6.18 -5.51
C GLU A 73 12.80 -4.77 -5.33
N ALA A 74 11.64 -4.47 -5.95
CA ALA A 74 10.99 -3.17 -5.81
C ALA A 74 10.56 -2.88 -4.36
N ILE A 75 10.02 -3.87 -3.66
CA ILE A 75 9.62 -3.76 -2.24
C ILE A 75 10.85 -3.58 -1.35
N LEU A 76 11.89 -4.39 -1.54
CA LEU A 76 13.13 -4.32 -0.76
C LEU A 76 13.84 -2.98 -0.98
N SER A 77 13.96 -2.55 -2.23
CA SER A 77 14.58 -1.26 -2.59
C SER A 77 13.85 -0.08 -1.94
N PHE A 78 12.51 -0.11 -1.93
CA PHE A 78 11.73 0.89 -1.23
C PHE A 78 11.96 0.85 0.28
N THR A 79 11.94 -0.35 0.86
CA THR A 79 12.10 -0.57 2.30
C THR A 79 13.47 -0.06 2.76
N ILE A 80 14.56 -0.52 2.13
CA ILE A 80 15.94 -0.11 2.45
C ILE A 80 16.10 1.41 2.32
N ARG A 81 15.50 2.02 1.29
CA ARG A 81 15.62 3.45 1.05
C ARG A 81 14.96 4.32 2.11
N PHE A 82 13.86 3.87 2.72
CA PHE A 82 13.04 4.70 3.60
C PHE A 82 13.00 4.21 5.05
N ILE A 83 13.64 3.08 5.39
CA ILE A 83 13.63 2.52 6.74
C ILE A 83 14.31 3.42 7.78
N ASP A 84 15.30 4.20 7.36
CA ASP A 84 16.04 5.13 8.23
C ASP A 84 15.24 6.40 8.56
N ASP A 85 14.15 6.69 7.82
CA ASP A 85 13.27 7.82 8.12
C ASP A 85 12.34 7.45 9.29
N PRO A 86 12.45 8.11 10.47
CA PRO A 86 11.64 7.78 11.64
C PRO A 86 10.13 7.88 11.39
N LYS A 87 9.71 8.66 10.39
CA LYS A 87 8.30 8.79 10.01
C LYS A 87 7.74 7.50 9.40
N TYR A 88 8.58 6.72 8.72
CA TYR A 88 8.18 5.53 7.98
C TYR A 88 8.70 4.24 8.62
N SER A 89 9.75 4.34 9.43
CA SER A 89 10.47 3.19 10.02
C SER A 89 9.54 2.20 10.72
N THR A 90 8.55 2.69 11.48
CA THR A 90 7.63 1.81 12.24
C THR A 90 6.85 0.85 11.31
N TYR A 91 6.42 1.34 10.15
CA TYR A 91 5.71 0.52 9.16
C TYR A 91 6.68 -0.39 8.39
N LEU A 92 7.85 0.15 8.03
CA LEU A 92 8.84 -0.54 7.21
C LEU A 92 9.59 -1.64 7.96
N ILE A 93 9.79 -1.50 9.27
CA ILE A 93 10.32 -2.57 10.13
C ILE A 93 9.35 -3.76 10.13
N GLY A 94 8.04 -3.51 10.19
CA GLY A 94 7.03 -4.56 10.10
C GLY A 94 7.05 -5.29 8.76
N VAL A 95 7.21 -4.54 7.66
CA VAL A 95 7.39 -5.12 6.31
C VAL A 95 8.66 -5.96 6.24
N ALA A 96 9.79 -5.43 6.71
CA ALA A 96 11.07 -6.12 6.71
C ALA A 96 11.02 -7.44 7.50
N HIS A 97 10.39 -7.43 8.68
CA HIS A 97 10.21 -8.62 9.50
C HIS A 97 9.44 -9.72 8.75
N ILE A 98 8.31 -9.35 8.11
CA ILE A 98 7.51 -10.30 7.32
C ILE A 98 8.31 -10.83 6.11
N LEU A 99 9.07 -9.99 5.44
CA LEU A 99 9.91 -10.40 4.32
C LEU A 99 10.99 -11.40 4.77
N CYS A 100 11.64 -11.15 5.91
CA CYS A 100 12.58 -12.09 6.51
C CYS A 100 11.91 -13.42 6.90
N ASP A 101 10.69 -13.38 7.42
CA ASP A 101 9.95 -14.61 7.79
C ASP A 101 9.60 -15.46 6.55
N ILE A 102 9.12 -14.82 5.47
CA ILE A 102 8.69 -15.52 4.25
C ILE A 102 9.90 -16.00 3.43
N TYR A 103 10.88 -15.13 3.22
CA TYR A 103 11.97 -15.36 2.26
C TYR A 103 13.30 -15.71 2.91
N GLY A 104 13.44 -15.57 4.23
CA GLY A 104 14.71 -15.78 4.93
C GLY A 104 15.33 -17.16 4.73
N SER A 105 14.51 -18.20 4.61
CA SER A 105 14.94 -19.58 4.35
C SER A 105 15.36 -19.82 2.89
N LEU A 106 15.00 -18.92 1.97
CA LEU A 106 15.33 -18.97 0.55
C LEU A 106 16.57 -18.15 0.21
N ILE A 107 17.08 -17.34 1.15
CA ILE A 107 18.29 -16.52 0.95
C ILE A 107 19.50 -17.43 0.68
N GLY A 108 20.16 -17.20 -0.45
CA GLY A 108 21.31 -18.00 -0.92
C GLY A 108 20.98 -19.07 -1.96
N GLN A 109 19.70 -19.22 -2.35
CA GLN A 109 19.30 -20.09 -3.48
C GLN A 109 19.07 -19.33 -4.79
N SER A 110 19.11 -17.98 -4.79
CA SER A 110 19.07 -17.21 -6.04
C SER A 110 20.41 -17.35 -6.76
N SER A 111 20.36 -17.75 -8.02
CA SER A 111 21.51 -17.92 -8.91
C SER A 111 22.06 -16.60 -9.47
N VAL A 112 21.52 -15.45 -9.03
CA VAL A 112 21.98 -14.14 -9.48
C VAL A 112 23.22 -13.73 -8.67
N VAL A 113 24.38 -14.08 -9.22
CA VAL A 113 25.70 -13.50 -8.93
C VAL A 113 26.11 -12.65 -10.12
#